data_AF-A0A1G5GGZ6-F1
#
_entry.id   AF-A0A1G5GGZ6-F1
#
_cell.length_a   1.000
_cell.length_b   1.000
_cell.length_c   1.000
_cell.angle_alpha   90.00
_cell.angle_beta   90.00
_cell.angle_gamma   90.00
#
_symmetry.space_group_name_H-M   'P 1'
#
loop_
_entity.id
_entity.type
_entity.pdbx_description
1 polymer ?
#
loop_
_entity_poly.entity_id
_entity_poly.type
_entity_poly.pdbx_seq_one_letter_code
_entity_poly.pdbx_strand_id
1 'polypeptide(L)'
;MDKSVILVLATRNKGKTEEIRALLSGFPVTLKNLDDFGPIAEVVEDGDTFDDNAYKKASFTARVLGFPAIADDSGLVVEALNGEPGVYSARYAGEDADDAANNAKLLEQMAGVEDRRAAFQCVLSIAMPTGQALTYEGRCDGVIAQAPSGEGGFGYDPLFYCPDKGKTFAELTMEEKGEISHRGRALKEVADEFDKVLTWIDMHTPMQERFECKG
;
A
#
# COMPACT_ATOMS: atom_id res chain seq x y z
N MET A 1 -7.99 -29.75 -12.06
CA MET A 1 -8.10 -28.43 -12.71
C MET A 1 -7.47 -27.46 -11.75
N ASP A 2 -6.34 -26.89 -12.16
CA ASP A 2 -5.58 -25.91 -11.39
C ASP A 2 -6.47 -24.68 -11.21
N LYS A 3 -7.00 -24.50 -10.00
CA LYS A 3 -8.08 -23.54 -9.74
C LYS A 3 -7.42 -22.19 -9.51
N SER A 4 -7.20 -21.43 -10.59
CA SER A 4 -6.64 -20.09 -10.48
C SER A 4 -7.58 -19.19 -9.68
N VAL A 5 -7.09 -18.68 -8.55
CA VAL A 5 -7.83 -17.75 -7.68
C VAL A 5 -7.81 -16.36 -8.32
N ILE A 6 -8.96 -15.67 -8.42
CA ILE A 6 -8.96 -14.25 -8.79
C ILE A 6 -8.69 -13.43 -7.54
N LEU A 7 -7.64 -12.62 -7.54
CA LEU A 7 -7.33 -11.65 -6.50
C LEU A 7 -7.39 -10.23 -7.08
N VAL A 8 -8.22 -9.38 -6.47
CA VAL A 8 -8.42 -8.01 -6.96
C VAL A 8 -7.49 -7.03 -6.25
N LEU A 9 -6.74 -6.24 -7.00
CA LEU A 9 -5.97 -5.12 -6.50
C LEU A 9 -6.91 -3.91 -6.36
N ALA A 10 -7.17 -3.47 -5.13
CA ALA A 10 -8.03 -2.34 -4.80
C ALA A 10 -7.35 -0.99 -5.06
N THR A 11 -6.75 -0.83 -6.25
CA THR A 11 -6.05 0.37 -6.67
C THR A 11 -6.21 0.61 -8.16
N ARG A 12 -6.20 1.88 -8.56
CA ARG A 12 -6.05 2.33 -9.96
C ARG A 12 -4.65 2.84 -10.27
N ASN A 13 -3.76 2.83 -9.29
CA ASN A 13 -2.38 3.26 -9.49
C ASN A 13 -1.62 2.22 -10.30
N LYS A 14 -1.19 2.61 -11.50
CA LYS A 14 -0.46 1.72 -12.42
C LYS A 14 0.85 1.22 -11.82
N GLY A 15 1.61 2.08 -11.15
CA GLY A 15 2.88 1.68 -10.50
C GLY A 15 2.66 0.58 -9.46
N LYS A 16 1.71 0.78 -8.54
CA LYS A 16 1.34 -0.23 -7.54
C LYS A 16 0.86 -1.54 -8.19
N THR A 17 0.08 -1.44 -9.26
CA THR A 17 -0.41 -2.61 -10.00
C THR A 17 0.75 -3.44 -10.56
N GLU A 18 1.72 -2.80 -11.22
CA GLU A 18 2.86 -3.49 -11.81
C GLU A 18 3.79 -4.10 -10.74
N GLU A 19 4.03 -3.40 -9.63
CA GLU A 19 4.81 -3.92 -8.50
C GLU A 19 4.21 -5.24 -7.95
N ILE A 20 2.90 -5.24 -7.68
CA ILE A 20 2.20 -6.42 -7.16
C ILE A 20 2.17 -7.55 -8.20
N ARG A 21 1.93 -7.22 -9.48
CA ARG A 21 1.92 -8.21 -10.57
C ARG A 21 3.27 -8.89 -10.72
N ALA A 22 4.36 -8.14 -10.67
CA ALA A 22 5.71 -8.69 -10.78
C ALA A 22 5.99 -9.67 -9.65
N LEU A 23 5.67 -9.28 -8.40
CA LEU A 23 5.95 -10.09 -7.21
C LEU A 23 5.12 -11.37 -7.15
N LEU A 24 3.86 -11.35 -7.61
CA LEU A 24 2.97 -12.51 -7.54
C LEU A 24 2.92 -13.34 -8.83
N SER A 25 3.72 -13.00 -9.83
CA SER A 25 3.71 -13.63 -11.17
C SER A 25 4.00 -15.14 -11.18
N GLY A 26 4.69 -15.65 -10.14
CA GLY A 26 5.03 -17.07 -9.99
C GLY A 26 3.93 -17.93 -9.36
N PHE A 27 2.83 -17.33 -8.90
CA PHE A 27 1.77 -18.03 -8.17
C PHE A 27 0.53 -18.27 -9.03
N PRO A 28 -0.30 -19.29 -8.70
CA PRO A 28 -1.51 -19.64 -9.46
C PRO A 28 -2.68 -18.67 -9.19
N VAL A 29 -2.46 -17.36 -9.37
CA VAL A 29 -3.43 -16.30 -9.12
C VAL A 29 -3.66 -15.46 -10.38
N THR A 30 -4.92 -15.15 -10.67
CA THR A 30 -5.30 -14.21 -11.70
C THR A 30 -5.48 -12.83 -11.06
N LEU A 31 -4.56 -11.92 -11.33
CA LEU A 31 -4.63 -10.55 -10.81
C LEU A 31 -5.49 -9.65 -11.69
N LYS A 32 -6.47 -9.02 -11.05
CA LYS A 32 -7.37 -8.01 -11.62
C LYS A 32 -7.23 -6.71 -10.84
N ASN A 33 -7.33 -5.55 -11.46
CA ASN A 33 -7.41 -4.28 -10.74
C ASN A 33 -8.80 -3.64 -10.92
N LEU A 34 -9.03 -2.47 -10.33
CA LEU A 34 -10.35 -1.81 -10.41
C LEU A 34 -10.74 -1.35 -11.83
N ASP A 35 -9.81 -1.32 -12.79
CA ASP A 35 -10.08 -0.98 -14.20
C ASP A 35 -10.59 -2.19 -15.00
N ASP A 36 -10.42 -3.41 -14.49
CA ASP A 36 -10.95 -4.64 -15.10
C ASP A 36 -12.48 -4.80 -14.89
N PHE A 37 -13.10 -3.93 -14.11
CA PHE A 37 -14.51 -4.00 -13.73
C PHE A 37 -15.27 -2.72 -14.15
N GLY A 38 -16.61 -2.76 -14.03
CA GLY A 38 -17.43 -1.57 -14.21
C GLY A 38 -17.18 -0.50 -13.15
N PRO A 39 -17.93 0.62 -13.17
CA PRO A 39 -17.81 1.67 -12.18
C PRO A 39 -18.01 1.12 -10.75
N ILE A 40 -17.01 1.35 -9.90
CA ILE A 40 -17.01 1.01 -8.47
C ILE A 40 -16.85 2.33 -7.73
N ALA A 41 -17.64 2.52 -6.67
CA ALA A 41 -17.53 3.72 -5.85
C ALA A 41 -16.16 3.81 -5.18
N GLU A 42 -15.63 5.03 -5.05
CA GLU A 42 -14.39 5.25 -4.32
C GLU A 42 -14.60 5.05 -2.82
N VAL A 43 -13.59 4.47 -2.18
CA VAL A 43 -13.59 4.26 -0.74
C VAL A 43 -13.06 5.52 -0.08
N VAL A 44 -13.85 6.12 0.80
CA VAL A 44 -13.40 7.24 1.62
C VAL A 44 -12.44 6.71 2.69
N GLU A 45 -11.22 7.23 2.71
CA GLU A 45 -10.14 6.86 3.64
C GLU A 45 -10.16 7.78 4.86
N ASP A 46 -11.07 7.50 5.79
CA ASP A 46 -11.36 8.25 7.01
C ASP A 46 -10.94 7.51 8.30
N GLY A 47 -10.16 6.42 8.16
CA GLY A 47 -9.64 5.66 9.28
C GLY A 47 -8.56 6.40 10.05
N ASP A 48 -8.42 6.07 11.34
CA ASP A 48 -7.42 6.66 12.23
C ASP A 48 -6.02 6.05 12.03
N THR A 49 -5.96 4.86 11.42
CA THR A 49 -4.70 4.13 11.18
C THR A 49 -4.58 3.65 9.73
N PHE A 50 -3.34 3.33 9.32
CA PHE A 50 -3.09 2.71 8.02
C PHE A 50 -3.78 1.35 7.87
N ASP A 51 -3.89 0.56 8.95
CA ASP A 51 -4.61 -0.72 8.93
C ASP A 51 -6.11 -0.52 8.70
N ASP A 52 -6.73 0.47 9.35
CA ASP A 52 -8.14 0.79 9.15
C ASP A 52 -8.44 1.11 7.67
N ASN A 53 -7.61 1.96 7.05
CA ASN A 53 -7.78 2.36 5.65
C ASN A 53 -7.49 1.20 4.68
N ALA A 54 -6.41 0.44 4.91
CA ALA A 54 -6.06 -0.71 4.09
C ALA A 54 -7.17 -1.77 4.14
N TYR A 55 -7.63 -2.14 5.34
CA TYR A 55 -8.74 -3.07 5.53
C TYR A 55 -10.03 -2.53 4.90
N LYS A 56 -10.38 -1.25 5.12
CA LYS A 56 -11.61 -0.66 4.56
C LYS A 56 -11.61 -0.73 3.03
N LYS A 57 -10.50 -0.40 2.38
CA LYS A 57 -10.33 -0.53 0.92
C LYS A 57 -10.49 -1.97 0.45
N ALA A 58 -9.72 -2.89 1.04
CA ALA A 58 -9.74 -4.31 0.66
C ALA A 58 -11.12 -4.94 0.89
N SER A 59 -11.70 -4.75 2.07
CA SER A 59 -13.00 -5.31 2.49
C SER A 59 -14.14 -4.77 1.62
N PHE A 60 -14.15 -3.47 1.34
CA PHE A 60 -15.15 -2.88 0.43
C PHE A 60 -15.05 -3.49 -0.98
N THR A 61 -13.86 -3.49 -1.58
CA THR A 61 -13.65 -4.06 -2.92
C THR A 61 -14.03 -5.53 -2.95
N ALA A 62 -13.65 -6.30 -1.94
CA ALA A 62 -13.96 -7.73 -1.87
C ALA A 62 -15.47 -8.00 -1.77
N ARG A 63 -16.19 -7.23 -0.94
CA ARG A 63 -17.64 -7.34 -0.79
C ARG A 63 -18.40 -6.97 -2.06
N VAL A 64 -17.99 -5.88 -2.73
CA VAL A 64 -18.66 -5.39 -3.92
C VAL A 64 -18.46 -6.34 -5.10
N LEU A 65 -17.27 -6.91 -5.26
CA LEU A 65 -16.93 -7.74 -6.41
C LEU A 65 -17.10 -9.24 -6.19
N GLY A 66 -17.22 -9.69 -4.93
CA GLY A 66 -17.35 -11.10 -4.59
C GLY A 66 -16.05 -11.91 -4.74
N PHE A 67 -14.91 -11.25 -4.90
CA PHE A 67 -13.58 -11.85 -4.97
C PHE A 67 -12.73 -11.40 -3.78
N PRO A 68 -11.73 -12.17 -3.33
CA PRO A 68 -10.74 -11.62 -2.41
C PRO A 68 -10.06 -10.41 -3.03
N ALA A 69 -9.73 -9.42 -2.20
CA ALA A 69 -9.09 -8.19 -2.65
C ALA A 69 -7.91 -7.83 -1.75
N ILE A 70 -6.85 -7.31 -2.34
CA ILE A 70 -5.69 -6.74 -1.66
C ILE A 70 -5.68 -5.22 -1.84
N ALA A 71 -5.45 -4.50 -0.74
CA ALA A 71 -5.27 -3.06 -0.74
C ALA A 71 -4.03 -2.68 0.07
N ASP A 72 -3.43 -1.53 -0.24
CA ASP A 72 -2.38 -0.92 0.57
C ASP A 72 -2.81 0.45 1.08
N ASP A 73 -2.44 0.78 2.31
CA ASP A 73 -2.36 2.16 2.78
C ASP A 73 -0.95 2.48 3.24
N SER A 74 -0.45 3.68 2.92
CA SER A 74 0.94 4.03 3.20
C SER A 74 1.09 5.51 3.49
N GLY A 75 2.06 5.84 4.34
CA GLY A 75 2.35 7.22 4.68
C GLY A 75 3.68 7.40 5.37
N LEU A 76 4.07 8.67 5.47
CA LEU A 76 5.20 9.14 6.24
C LEU A 76 4.73 9.41 7.67
N VAL A 77 5.50 8.94 8.65
CA VAL A 77 5.34 9.32 10.05
C VAL A 77 6.62 10.00 10.53
N VAL A 78 6.50 11.14 11.20
CA VAL A 78 7.64 11.89 11.73
C VAL A 78 7.55 11.93 13.25
N GLU A 79 8.60 11.47 13.94
CA GLU A 79 8.55 11.30 15.40
C GLU A 79 8.32 12.62 16.12
N ALA A 80 9.05 13.68 15.72
CA ALA A 80 8.91 15.00 16.33
C ALA A 80 7.56 15.69 16.06
N LEU A 81 6.81 15.21 15.06
CA LEU A 81 5.46 15.71 14.73
C LEU A 81 4.36 14.77 15.25
N ASN A 82 4.66 13.96 16.28
CA ASN A 82 3.72 12.99 16.87
C ASN A 82 3.11 12.03 15.83
N GLY A 83 3.87 11.66 14.80
CA GLY A 83 3.44 10.75 13.75
C GLY A 83 2.82 11.41 12.52
N GLU A 84 2.64 12.73 12.49
CA GLU A 84 2.22 13.43 11.28
C GLU A 84 3.30 13.32 10.17
N PRO A 85 2.92 13.31 8.87
CA PRO A 85 1.55 13.40 8.32
C PRO A 85 0.63 12.19 8.56
N GLY A 86 1.18 10.99 8.77
CA GLY A 86 0.41 9.77 9.03
C GLY A 86 -0.54 9.42 7.87
N VAL A 87 -1.78 9.02 8.19
CA VAL A 87 -2.85 8.72 7.21
C VAL A 87 -3.22 9.90 6.31
N TYR A 88 -2.82 11.12 6.68
CA TYR A 88 -3.03 12.32 5.86
C TYR A 88 -1.89 12.59 4.88
N SER A 89 -0.93 11.68 4.73
CA SER A 89 0.28 11.87 3.91
C SER A 89 0.01 12.39 2.50
N ALA A 90 -1.02 11.89 1.80
CA ALA A 90 -1.36 12.33 0.45
C ALA A 90 -1.99 13.74 0.41
N ARG A 91 -2.59 14.18 1.51
CA ARG A 91 -3.38 15.42 1.62
C ARG A 91 -2.89 16.32 2.77
N TYR A 92 -1.60 16.25 3.08
CA TYR A 92 -1.05 16.89 4.27
C TYR A 92 -1.20 18.41 4.21
N ALA A 93 -1.03 19.01 3.03
CA ALA A 93 -1.26 20.43 2.79
C ALA A 93 -2.72 20.78 2.40
N GLY A 94 -3.65 19.81 2.42
CA GLY A 94 -5.05 19.99 2.04
C GLY A 94 -5.54 18.93 1.04
N GLU A 95 -6.85 18.89 0.78
CA GLU A 95 -7.50 17.91 -0.12
C GLU A 95 -6.93 17.93 -1.55
N ASP A 96 -6.60 19.11 -2.07
CA ASP A 96 -6.06 19.31 -3.43
C ASP A 96 -4.54 19.47 -3.45
N ALA A 97 -3.84 19.04 -2.40
CA ALA A 97 -2.40 19.18 -2.30
C ALA A 97 -1.66 18.26 -3.27
N ASP A 98 -0.65 18.79 -3.95
CA ASP A 98 0.34 18.00 -4.67
C ASP A 98 1.55 17.65 -3.78
N ASP A 99 2.44 16.80 -4.29
CA ASP A 99 3.65 16.39 -3.59
C ASP A 99 4.52 17.58 -3.17
N ALA A 100 4.57 18.65 -3.98
CA ALA A 100 5.38 19.83 -3.69
C ALA A 100 4.80 20.63 -2.51
N ALA A 101 3.48 20.82 -2.45
CA ALA A 101 2.79 21.48 -1.35
C ALA A 101 2.94 20.69 -0.05
N ASN A 102 2.78 19.36 -0.12
CA ASN A 102 2.99 18.45 1.00
C ASN A 102 4.44 18.54 1.55
N ASN A 103 5.44 18.52 0.65
CA ASN A 103 6.85 18.66 1.01
C ASN A 103 7.17 20.02 1.62
N ALA A 104 6.61 21.11 1.08
CA ALA A 104 6.80 22.46 1.62
C ALA A 104 6.25 22.60 3.04
N LYS A 105 5.02 22.11 3.28
CA LYS A 105 4.42 22.10 4.63
C LYS A 105 5.26 21.27 5.60
N LEU A 106 5.74 20.10 5.17
CA LEU A 106 6.59 19.27 6.02
C LEU A 106 7.88 19.99 6.42
N LEU A 107 8.57 20.64 5.48
CA LEU A 107 9.78 21.40 5.78
C LEU A 107 9.52 22.58 6.71
N GLU A 108 8.39 23.27 6.54
CA GLU A 108 7.96 24.35 7.44
C GLU A 108 7.77 23.85 8.86
N GLN A 109 7.03 22.74 9.06
CA GLN A 109 6.82 22.14 10.38
C GLN A 109 8.12 21.61 11.00
N MET A 110 9.08 21.21 10.16
CA MET A 110 10.38 20.70 10.59
C MET A 110 11.45 21.79 10.76
N ALA A 111 11.09 23.07 10.63
CA ALA A 111 12.02 24.19 10.79
C ALA A 111 12.49 24.30 12.25
N GLY A 112 13.81 24.24 12.48
CA GLY A 112 14.40 24.30 13.82
C GLY A 112 14.26 23.02 14.65
N VAL A 113 13.66 21.96 14.09
CA VAL A 113 13.52 20.66 14.76
C VAL A 113 14.80 19.84 14.59
N GLU A 114 15.43 19.49 15.71
CA GLU A 114 16.66 18.67 15.76
C GLU A 114 16.38 17.18 15.54
N ASP A 115 15.31 16.65 16.14
CA ASP A 115 14.92 15.25 15.95
C ASP A 115 14.16 15.08 14.63
N ARG A 116 14.87 14.59 13.61
CA ARG A 116 14.32 14.43 12.26
C ARG A 116 13.97 12.99 11.93
N ARG A 117 13.93 12.11 12.93
CA ARG A 117 13.59 10.69 12.73
C ARG A 117 12.19 10.56 12.14
N ALA A 118 12.10 9.76 11.09
CA ALA A 118 10.87 9.48 10.39
C ALA A 118 10.87 8.05 9.89
N ALA A 119 9.69 7.55 9.56
CA ALA A 119 9.57 6.29 8.88
C ALA A 119 8.48 6.37 7.82
N PHE A 120 8.70 5.69 6.71
CA PHE A 120 7.57 5.28 5.89
C PHE A 120 6.98 3.99 6.44
N GLN A 121 5.65 3.93 6.45
CA GLN A 121 4.87 2.75 6.83
C GLN A 121 3.94 2.36 5.69
N CYS A 122 3.81 1.07 5.44
CA CYS A 122 2.84 0.47 4.52
C CYS A 122 2.10 -0.61 5.28
N VAL A 123 0.78 -0.63 5.15
CA VAL A 123 -0.06 -1.75 5.59
C VAL A 123 -0.75 -2.32 4.36
N LEU A 124 -0.58 -3.62 4.14
CA LEU A 124 -1.30 -4.38 3.12
C LEU A 124 -2.39 -5.19 3.80
N SER A 125 -3.61 -5.12 3.28
CA SER A 125 -4.72 -5.94 3.76
C SER A 125 -5.26 -6.80 2.62
N ILE A 126 -5.38 -8.11 2.85
CA ILE A 126 -5.99 -9.09 1.94
C ILE A 126 -7.31 -9.53 2.57
N ALA A 127 -8.42 -9.00 2.06
CA ALA A 127 -9.76 -9.24 2.61
C ALA A 127 -10.59 -10.21 1.76
N MET A 128 -11.36 -11.04 2.44
CA MET A 128 -12.38 -11.90 1.84
C MET A 128 -13.72 -11.17 1.76
N PRO A 129 -14.62 -11.53 0.81
CA PRO A 129 -15.97 -10.95 0.74
C PRO A 129 -16.78 -11.14 2.03
N THR A 130 -16.47 -12.19 2.80
CA THR A 130 -17.07 -12.51 4.10
C THR A 130 -16.54 -11.65 5.26
N GLY A 131 -15.49 -10.85 5.02
CA GLY A 131 -14.99 -9.84 5.94
C GLY A 131 -13.72 -10.18 6.72
N GLN A 132 -13.26 -11.44 6.72
CA GLN A 132 -11.95 -11.80 7.26
C GLN A 132 -10.84 -11.15 6.44
N ALA A 133 -9.73 -10.80 7.07
CA ALA A 133 -8.55 -10.28 6.38
C ALA A 133 -7.25 -10.77 7.00
N LEU A 134 -6.21 -10.80 6.17
CA LEU A 134 -4.82 -10.87 6.59
C LEU A 134 -4.20 -9.47 6.43
N THR A 135 -3.41 -9.06 7.42
CA THR A 135 -2.68 -7.79 7.38
C THR A 135 -1.18 -8.04 7.41
N TYR A 136 -0.44 -7.32 6.57
CA TYR A 136 1.02 -7.33 6.51
C TYR A 136 1.54 -5.90 6.61
N GLU A 137 2.61 -5.70 7.37
CA GLU A 137 3.14 -4.37 7.64
C GLU A 137 4.58 -4.25 7.17
N GLY A 138 4.90 -3.11 6.57
CA GLY A 138 6.25 -2.78 6.19
C GLY A 138 6.63 -1.42 6.72
N ARG A 139 7.82 -1.32 7.28
CA ARG A 139 8.38 -0.07 7.79
C ARG A 139 9.79 0.13 7.26
N CYS A 140 10.10 1.37 6.90
CA CYS A 140 11.46 1.79 6.57
C CYS A 140 11.78 3.04 7.38
N ASP A 141 12.78 2.93 8.26
CA ASP A 141 13.26 4.05 9.08
C ASP A 141 14.25 4.91 8.30
N GLY A 142 14.21 6.21 8.58
CA GLY A 142 15.06 7.21 7.97
C GLY A 142 14.98 8.53 8.72
N VAL A 143 15.38 9.60 8.04
CA VAL A 143 15.32 10.95 8.59
C VAL A 143 14.82 11.94 7.54
N ILE A 144 14.16 13.00 7.97
CA ILE A 144 13.75 14.09 7.08
C ILE A 144 14.99 14.93 6.73
N ALA A 145 15.28 15.10 5.45
CA ALA A 145 16.34 15.98 4.96
C ALA A 145 16.03 17.46 5.24
N GLN A 146 17.03 18.33 5.22
CA GLN A 146 16.82 19.77 5.38
C GLN A 146 16.35 20.46 4.09
N ALA A 147 16.64 19.84 2.95
CA ALA A 147 16.25 20.30 1.63
C ALA A 147 16.02 19.06 0.73
N PRO A 148 15.17 19.18 -0.30
CA PRO A 148 14.95 18.09 -1.24
C PRO A 148 16.22 17.77 -2.03
N SER A 149 16.48 16.48 -2.26
CA SER A 149 17.49 15.99 -3.19
C SER A 149 16.94 14.82 -4.00
N GLY A 150 17.38 14.68 -5.26
CA GLY A 150 16.91 13.68 -6.21
C GLY A 150 15.68 14.10 -7.02
N GLU A 151 15.49 13.44 -8.16
CA GLU A 151 14.40 13.71 -9.12
C GLU A 151 13.48 12.49 -9.33
N GLY A 152 13.85 11.33 -8.77
CA GLY A 152 13.08 10.10 -8.86
C GLY A 152 11.98 9.99 -7.82
N GLY A 153 11.13 8.97 -7.96
CA GLY A 153 10.13 8.66 -6.94
C GLY A 153 8.91 9.59 -6.97
N PHE A 154 8.24 9.72 -5.81
CA PHE A 154 7.03 10.52 -5.61
C PHE A 154 6.84 10.90 -4.13
N GLY A 155 5.90 11.80 -3.84
CA GLY A 155 5.56 12.20 -2.48
C GLY A 155 6.75 12.81 -1.74
N TYR A 156 7.04 12.24 -0.57
CA TYR A 156 8.12 12.69 0.32
C TYR A 156 9.50 12.08 0.01
N ASP A 157 9.63 11.32 -1.09
CA ASP A 157 10.90 10.68 -1.45
C ASP A 157 12.10 11.65 -1.52
N PRO A 158 11.97 12.91 -2.03
CA PRO A 158 13.08 13.86 -2.04
C PRO A 158 13.51 14.33 -0.66
N LEU A 159 12.63 14.18 0.35
CA LEU A 159 12.89 14.58 1.73
C LEU A 159 13.21 13.39 2.65
N PHE A 160 12.97 12.16 2.24
CA PHE A 160 13.23 10.99 3.05
C PHE A 160 14.65 10.47 2.83
N TYR A 161 15.55 10.80 3.75
CA TYR A 161 16.95 10.36 3.72
C TYR A 161 17.10 8.99 4.40
N CYS A 162 17.77 8.07 3.70
CA CYS A 162 18.12 6.75 4.20
C CYS A 162 19.61 6.74 4.61
N PRO A 163 19.91 6.73 5.93
CA PRO A 163 21.30 6.76 6.40
C PRO A 163 22.17 5.64 5.86
N ASP A 164 21.62 4.42 5.76
CA ASP A 164 22.33 3.22 5.29
C ASP A 164 22.76 3.31 3.82
N LYS A 165 22.05 4.10 3.01
CA LYS A 165 22.36 4.33 1.59
C LYS A 165 23.07 5.65 1.33
N GLY A 166 23.11 6.54 2.32
CA GLY A 166 23.68 7.87 2.19
C GLY A 166 22.93 8.77 1.19
N LYS A 167 21.66 8.48 0.91
CA LYS A 167 20.86 9.06 -0.18
C LYS A 167 19.41 9.28 0.25
N THR A 168 18.71 10.22 -0.38
CA THR A 168 17.25 10.30 -0.32
C THR A 168 16.62 9.20 -1.17
N PHE A 169 15.36 8.88 -0.92
CA PHE A 169 14.63 7.93 -1.75
C PHE A 169 14.51 8.37 -3.21
N ALA A 170 14.46 9.69 -3.47
CA ALA A 170 14.42 10.22 -4.83
C ALA A 170 15.77 10.11 -5.58
N GLU A 171 16.86 9.82 -4.87
CA GLU A 171 18.19 9.54 -5.44
C GLU A 171 18.44 8.04 -5.67
N LEU A 172 17.55 7.17 -5.21
CA LEU A 172 17.61 5.74 -5.43
C LEU A 172 16.98 5.39 -6.78
N THR A 173 17.54 4.36 -7.42
CA THR A 173 16.83 3.70 -8.52
C THR A 173 15.59 2.98 -7.99
N MET A 174 14.62 2.71 -8.87
CA MET A 174 13.41 1.96 -8.50
C MET A 174 13.74 0.57 -7.93
N GLU A 175 14.78 -0.08 -8.45
CA GLU A 175 15.27 -1.37 -7.96
C GLU A 175 15.83 -1.25 -6.54
N GLU A 176 16.77 -0.33 -6.30
CA GLU A 176 17.32 -0.09 -4.95
C GLU A 176 16.24 0.27 -3.94
N LYS A 177 15.27 1.11 -4.33
CA LYS A 177 14.14 1.50 -3.49
C LYS A 177 13.23 0.30 -3.19
N GLY A 178 12.97 -0.55 -4.19
CA GLY A 178 12.16 -1.76 -4.05
C GLY A 178 12.71 -2.72 -2.99
N GLU A 179 14.03 -2.83 -2.85
CA GLU A 179 14.67 -3.71 -1.86
C GLU A 179 14.49 -3.23 -0.41
N ILE A 180 14.48 -1.92 -0.17
CA ILE A 180 14.55 -1.36 1.19
C ILE A 180 13.28 -0.65 1.65
N SER A 181 12.39 -0.29 0.73
CA SER A 181 11.20 0.48 1.06
C SER A 181 10.22 -0.31 1.93
N HIS A 182 9.44 0.43 2.72
CA HIS A 182 8.31 -0.05 3.50
C HIS A 182 7.38 -0.94 2.66
N ARG A 183 6.94 -0.49 1.49
CA ARG A 183 6.10 -1.29 0.59
C ARG A 183 6.82 -2.53 0.06
N GLY A 184 8.07 -2.39 -0.36
CA GLY A 184 8.87 -3.53 -0.83
C GLY A 184 8.99 -4.63 0.22
N ARG A 185 9.21 -4.25 1.49
CA ARG A 185 9.25 -5.18 2.63
C ARG A 185 7.90 -5.88 2.86
N ALA A 186 6.80 -5.11 2.91
CA ALA A 186 5.46 -5.69 3.10
C ALA A 186 5.08 -6.64 1.97
N LEU A 187 5.33 -6.25 0.71
CA LEU A 187 5.03 -7.10 -0.44
C LEU A 187 5.94 -8.33 -0.51
N LYS A 188 7.21 -8.20 -0.11
CA LYS A 188 8.12 -9.35 -0.02
C LYS A 188 7.63 -10.36 1.01
N GLU A 189 7.16 -9.90 2.17
CA GLU A 189 6.59 -10.80 3.18
C GLU A 189 5.35 -11.52 2.65
N VAL A 190 4.44 -10.81 1.98
CA VAL A 190 3.28 -11.43 1.30
C VAL A 190 3.74 -12.47 0.28
N ALA A 191 4.75 -12.17 -0.54
CA ALA A 191 5.26 -13.08 -1.55
C ALA A 191 5.92 -14.32 -0.93
N ASP A 192 6.73 -14.15 0.12
CA ASP A 192 7.40 -15.24 0.83
C ASP A 192 6.38 -16.18 1.53
N GLU A 193 5.20 -15.65 1.89
CA GLU A 193 4.11 -16.41 2.53
C GLU A 193 2.95 -16.78 1.59
N PHE A 194 3.04 -16.48 0.29
CA PHE A 194 1.85 -16.44 -0.56
C PHE A 194 1.17 -17.81 -0.74
N ASP A 195 1.91 -18.92 -0.67
CA ASP A 195 1.30 -20.27 -0.66
C ASP A 195 0.38 -20.50 0.55
N LYS A 196 0.75 -19.94 1.72
CA LYS A 196 -0.11 -19.96 2.91
C LYS A 196 -1.31 -19.05 2.72
N VAL A 197 -1.11 -17.87 2.11
CA VAL A 197 -2.19 -16.94 1.77
C VAL A 197 -3.20 -17.63 0.84
N LEU A 198 -2.75 -18.33 -0.19
CA LEU A 198 -3.62 -19.07 -1.11
C LEU A 198 -4.39 -20.18 -0.39
N THR A 199 -3.73 -20.92 0.49
CA THR A 199 -4.39 -21.94 1.33
C THR A 199 -5.47 -21.29 2.21
N TRP A 200 -5.15 -20.16 2.83
CA TRP A 200 -6.07 -19.39 3.66
C TRP A 200 -7.26 -18.85 2.84
N ILE A 201 -7.03 -18.34 1.63
CA ILE A 201 -8.09 -17.90 0.72
C ILE A 201 -9.01 -19.06 0.36
N ASP A 202 -8.46 -20.23 0.02
CA ASP A 202 -9.28 -21.41 -0.32
C ASP A 202 -10.16 -21.85 0.86
N MET A 203 -9.61 -21.88 2.08
CA MET A 203 -10.35 -22.20 3.30
C MET A 203 -11.49 -21.22 3.60
N HIS A 204 -11.35 -19.95 3.24
CA HIS A 204 -12.34 -18.91 3.49
C HIS A 204 -13.21 -18.60 2.27
N THR A 205 -12.97 -19.26 1.13
CA THR A 205 -13.80 -19.10 -0.05
C THR A 205 -15.13 -19.82 0.19
N PRO A 206 -16.28 -19.12 0.15
CA PRO A 206 -17.57 -19.77 0.36
C PRO A 206 -17.77 -20.91 -0.64
N MET A 207 -18.25 -22.05 -0.16
CA MET A 207 -18.58 -23.18 -1.01
C MET A 207 -19.73 -22.75 -1.93
N GLN A 208 -19.44 -22.50 -3.21
CA GLN A 208 -20.46 -22.17 -4.19
C GLN A 208 -21.31 -23.43 -4.44
N GLU A 209 -22.50 -23.49 -3.85
CA GLU A 209 -23.52 -24.44 -4.28
C GLU A 209 -23.92 -24.09 -5.71
N ARG A 210 -23.46 -24.90 -6.67
CA ARG A 210 -23.89 -24.79 -8.06
C ARG A 210 -25.31 -25.34 -8.13
N PHE A 211 -26.29 -24.45 -8.14
CA PHE A 211 -27.65 -24.83 -8.47
C PHE A 211 -27.73 -25.05 -9.97
N GLU A 212 -27.93 -26.30 -10.40
CA GLU A 212 -28.34 -26.58 -11.77
C GLU A 212 -29.75 -26.01 -11.96
N CYS A 213 -29.89 -25.03 -12.85
CA CYS A 213 -31.20 -24.61 -13.31
C CYS A 213 -31.88 -25.82 -13.95
N LYS A 214 -32.91 -26.36 -13.29
CA LYS A 214 -33.81 -27.34 -13.90
C LYS A 214 -34.64 -26.63 -14.96
N GLY A 215 -34.11 -26.59 -16.18
CA GLY A 215 -34.86 -26.28 -17.40
C GLY A 215 -35.70 -27.47 -17.84
#